data_AF-A0A0F9V779-F1
#
_entry.id   AF-A0A0F9V779-F1
#
_cell.length_a   1.000
_cell.length_b   1.000
_cell.length_c   1.000
_cell.angle_alpha   90.00
_cell.angle_beta   90.00
_cell.angle_gamma   90.00
#
_symmetry.space_group_name_H-M   'P 1'
#
loop_
_entity.id
_entity.type
_entity.pdbx_description
1 polymer ?
#
loop_
_entity_poly.entity_id
_entity_poly.type
_entity_poly.pdbx_seq_one_letter_code
_entity_poly.pdbx_strand_id
1 'polypeptide(L)'
;MEEETKKKISATMLGVKKSAETRRKMCIAQAGIKCSEEAKIKIRKAKLGTKHTEESKKKMSIASSLRRHTTETRKKISIAHVGKKFSKESREKMSVAKTGMKQSEESKRKKREAAIKYIEVQKLNGLPMQPMFGRNETHILDQVEVDFEIFIERQHLIIGYFLDGYDKQNNVVYEVDEEAHSNPDKKKNDMLRQKNIMNELDCQFVRIKDY
;
A
#
# COMPACT_ATOMS: atom_id res chain seq x y z
N MET A 1 -41.17 38.64 30.59
CA MET A 1 -40.88 38.34 29.17
C MET A 1 -41.52 37.00 28.84
N GLU A 2 -42.74 37.02 28.31
CA GLU A 2 -43.49 35.81 27.92
C GLU A 2 -42.68 34.91 26.98
N GLU A 3 -42.76 33.59 27.17
CA GLU A 3 -42.19 32.55 26.30
C GLU A 3 -42.43 32.82 24.80
N GLU A 4 -43.61 33.36 24.48
CA GLU A 4 -44.02 33.71 23.13
C GLU A 4 -43.19 34.86 22.53
N THR A 5 -42.84 35.88 23.32
CA THR A 5 -41.99 37.00 22.85
C THR A 5 -40.58 36.53 22.51
N LYS A 6 -40.02 35.60 23.29
CA LYS A 6 -38.69 35.01 23.01
C LYS A 6 -38.72 34.17 21.74
N LYS A 7 -39.79 33.39 21.51
CA LYS A 7 -39.98 32.60 20.28
C LYS A 7 -40.09 33.49 19.04
N LYS A 8 -40.85 34.59 19.11
CA LYS A 8 -40.96 35.57 18.01
C LYS A 8 -39.62 36.21 17.66
N ILE A 9 -38.82 36.61 18.67
CA ILE A 9 -37.47 37.17 18.45
C ILE A 9 -36.51 36.11 17.88
N SER A 10 -36.59 34.86 18.34
CA SER A 10 -35.75 33.78 17.81
C SER A 10 -36.07 33.47 16.35
N ALA A 11 -37.35 33.51 15.96
CA ALA A 11 -37.78 33.24 14.60
C ALA A 11 -37.28 34.32 13.61
N THR A 12 -37.30 35.60 14.00
CA THR A 12 -36.83 36.69 13.14
C THR A 12 -35.31 36.70 12.93
N MET A 13 -34.54 36.16 13.87
CA MET A 13 -33.08 36.09 13.79
C MET A 13 -32.56 34.83 13.09
N LEU A 14 -33.42 33.84 12.85
CA LEU A 14 -33.04 32.58 12.22
C LEU A 14 -32.60 32.83 10.76
N GLY A 15 -31.36 32.45 10.43
CA GLY A 15 -30.82 32.60 9.07
C GLY A 15 -30.28 34.00 8.73
N VAL A 16 -30.41 35.00 9.61
CA VAL A 16 -29.89 36.34 9.39
C VAL A 16 -28.36 36.34 9.42
N LYS A 17 -27.75 36.62 8.27
CA LYS A 17 -26.29 36.71 8.13
C LYS A 17 -25.79 38.07 8.63
N LYS A 18 -24.94 38.07 9.65
CA LYS A 18 -24.21 39.29 10.07
C LYS A 18 -23.39 39.85 8.92
N SER A 19 -23.30 41.19 8.83
CA SER A 19 -22.48 41.89 7.84
C SER A 19 -20.99 41.52 7.95
N ALA A 20 -20.25 41.65 6.85
CA ALA A 20 -18.83 41.34 6.82
C ALA A 20 -18.02 42.14 7.86
N GLU A 21 -18.35 43.42 8.04
CA GLU A 21 -17.74 44.29 9.04
C GLU A 21 -17.98 43.81 10.48
N THR A 22 -19.22 43.43 10.79
CA THR A 22 -19.57 42.89 12.12
C THR A 22 -18.82 41.59 12.40
N ARG A 23 -18.71 40.70 11.40
CA ARG A 23 -17.92 39.46 11.53
C ARG A 23 -16.45 39.74 11.77
N ARG A 24 -15.86 40.73 11.07
CA ARG A 24 -14.46 41.14 11.27
C ARG A 24 -14.24 41.66 12.70
N LYS A 25 -15.10 42.55 13.20
CA LYS A 25 -15.03 43.07 14.58
C LYS A 25 -15.08 41.95 15.62
N MET A 26 -16.00 40.99 15.46
CA MET A 26 -16.09 39.83 16.37
C MET A 26 -14.85 38.92 16.28
N CYS A 27 -14.33 38.65 15.07
CA CYS A 27 -13.12 37.85 14.90
C CYS A 27 -11.92 38.50 15.58
N ILE A 28 -11.71 39.81 15.41
CA ILE A 28 -10.61 40.54 16.04
C ILE A 28 -10.74 40.47 17.56
N ALA A 29 -11.94 40.69 18.10
CA ALA A 29 -12.17 40.63 19.54
C ALA A 29 -11.91 39.25 20.15
N GLN A 30 -12.07 38.16 19.39
CA GLN A 30 -11.83 36.79 19.86
C GLN A 30 -10.45 36.24 19.50
N ALA A 31 -9.71 36.93 18.63
CA ALA A 31 -8.40 36.49 18.19
C ALA A 31 -7.43 36.44 19.38
N GLY A 32 -6.78 35.28 19.58
CA GLY A 32 -5.78 35.08 20.63
C GLY A 32 -6.35 34.81 22.03
N ILE A 33 -7.67 34.93 22.25
CA ILE A 33 -8.27 34.59 23.55
C ILE A 33 -8.25 33.07 23.74
N LYS A 34 -7.49 32.62 24.74
CA LYS A 34 -7.44 31.22 25.15
C LYS A 34 -8.54 30.95 26.17
N CYS A 35 -9.29 29.86 25.99
CA CYS A 35 -10.22 29.40 27.02
C CYS A 35 -9.47 29.06 28.30
N SER A 36 -10.05 29.41 29.46
CA SER A 36 -9.52 28.98 30.77
C SER A 36 -9.57 27.46 30.89
N GLU A 37 -8.72 26.89 31.74
CA GLU A 37 -8.68 25.44 31.97
C GLU A 37 -10.02 24.91 32.49
N GLU A 38 -10.70 25.64 33.37
CA GLU A 38 -12.04 25.30 33.85
C GLU A 38 -13.06 25.23 32.70
N ALA A 39 -13.01 26.18 31.76
CA ALA A 39 -13.89 26.18 30.60
C ALA A 39 -13.61 25.00 29.67
N LYS A 40 -12.33 24.65 29.45
CA LYS A 40 -11.94 23.46 28.67
C LYS A 40 -12.47 22.18 29.30
N ILE A 41 -12.37 22.04 30.63
CA ILE A 41 -12.88 20.88 31.36
C ILE A 41 -14.41 20.78 31.21
N LYS A 42 -15.14 21.89 31.35
CA LYS A 42 -16.60 21.92 31.17
C LYS A 42 -17.01 21.51 29.76
N ILE A 43 -16.34 22.05 28.73
CA ILE A 43 -16.60 21.69 27.32
C ILE A 43 -16.31 20.20 27.06
N ARG A 44 -15.19 19.70 27.60
CA ARG A 44 -14.81 18.28 27.46
C ARG A 44 -15.84 17.37 28.11
N LYS A 45 -16.26 17.65 29.34
CA LYS A 45 -17.29 16.87 30.04
C LYS A 45 -18.62 16.86 29.26
N ALA A 46 -19.05 18.00 28.73
CA ALA A 46 -20.29 18.11 27.96
C ALA A 46 -20.26 17.32 26.64
N LYS A 47 -19.09 17.20 25.99
CA LYS A 47 -18.92 16.45 24.74
C LYS A 47 -18.55 14.98 24.94
N LEU A 48 -18.26 14.57 26.17
CA LEU A 48 -17.86 13.20 26.44
C LEU A 48 -19.04 12.26 26.16
N GLY A 49 -18.81 11.24 25.33
CA GLY A 49 -19.83 10.24 24.99
C GLY A 49 -20.85 10.66 23.93
N THR A 50 -20.83 11.91 23.46
CA THR A 50 -21.72 12.34 22.37
C THR A 50 -21.35 11.62 21.08
N LYS A 51 -22.30 10.93 20.46
CA LYS A 51 -22.12 10.24 19.17
C LYS A 51 -22.80 11.02 18.05
N HIS A 52 -22.18 11.04 16.88
CA HIS A 52 -22.83 11.56 15.68
C HIS A 52 -24.04 10.71 15.30
N THR A 53 -25.07 11.35 14.73
CA THR A 53 -26.21 10.66 14.12
C THR A 53 -25.77 9.85 12.91
N GLU A 54 -26.51 8.80 12.55
CA GLU A 54 -26.20 7.99 11.37
C GLU A 54 -26.19 8.81 10.08
N GLU A 55 -27.08 9.79 9.95
CA GLU A 55 -27.08 10.72 8.82
C GLU A 55 -25.78 11.55 8.77
N SER A 56 -25.33 12.08 9.91
CA SER A 56 -24.08 12.84 9.99
C SER A 56 -22.87 11.96 9.66
N LYS A 57 -22.82 10.72 10.17
CA LYS A 57 -21.77 9.75 9.84
C LYS A 57 -21.71 9.45 8.35
N LYS A 58 -22.87 9.25 7.71
CA LYS A 58 -22.96 9.06 6.25
C LYS A 58 -22.40 10.25 5.49
N LYS A 59 -22.81 11.48 5.84
CA LYS A 59 -22.27 12.71 5.22
C LYS A 59 -20.76 12.83 5.38
N MET A 60 -20.23 12.56 6.59
CA MET A 60 -18.78 12.56 6.84
C MET A 60 -18.04 11.48 6.05
N SER A 61 -18.63 10.28 5.95
CA SER A 61 -18.05 9.17 5.18
C SER A 61 -17.95 9.52 3.70
N ILE A 62 -19.01 10.07 3.10
CA ILE A 62 -19.02 10.51 1.69
C ILE A 62 -18.01 11.63 1.47
N ALA A 63 -17.99 12.64 2.35
CA ALA A 63 -17.02 13.73 2.23
C ALA A 63 -15.57 13.24 2.35
N SER A 64 -15.32 12.19 3.14
CA SER A 64 -14.00 11.60 3.33
C SER A 64 -13.59 10.69 2.18
N SER A 65 -14.52 9.91 1.59
CA SER A 65 -14.22 9.04 0.46
C SER A 65 -13.79 9.81 -0.80
N LEU A 66 -14.25 11.06 -0.93
CA LEU A 66 -13.85 11.96 -2.01
C LEU A 66 -12.47 12.60 -1.79
N ARG A 67 -11.93 12.58 -0.56
CA ARG A 67 -10.61 13.14 -0.28
C ARG A 67 -9.53 12.14 -0.65
N ARG A 68 -8.65 12.51 -1.59
CA ARG A 68 -7.47 11.73 -1.94
C ARG A 68 -6.22 12.52 -1.58
N HIS A 69 -5.23 11.84 -1.00
CA HIS A 69 -3.92 12.44 -0.79
C HIS A 69 -3.31 12.83 -2.14
N THR A 70 -2.72 14.03 -2.18
CA THR A 70 -1.88 14.49 -3.30
C THR A 70 -0.66 13.59 -3.45
N THR A 71 -0.05 13.61 -4.63
CA THR A 71 1.18 12.85 -4.92
C THR A 71 2.29 13.16 -3.93
N GLU A 72 2.52 14.44 -3.62
CA GLU A 72 3.49 14.87 -2.61
C GLU A 72 3.18 14.32 -1.22
N THR A 73 1.92 14.36 -0.80
CA THR A 73 1.52 13.82 0.52
C THR A 73 1.73 12.31 0.58
N ARG A 74 1.41 11.58 -0.50
CA ARG A 74 1.69 10.14 -0.59
C ARG A 74 3.18 9.85 -0.51
N LYS A 75 4.03 10.64 -1.20
CA LYS A 75 5.49 10.50 -1.11
C LYS A 75 5.98 10.69 0.32
N LYS A 76 5.53 11.74 1.02
CA LYS A 76 5.88 11.98 2.44
C LYS A 76 5.46 10.82 3.34
N ILE A 77 4.25 10.30 3.17
CA ILE A 77 3.76 9.13 3.92
C ILE A 77 4.58 7.88 3.59
N SER A 78 4.94 7.67 2.32
CA SER A 78 5.76 6.54 1.89
C SER A 78 7.13 6.59 2.56
N ILE A 79 7.86 7.70 2.41
CA ILE A 79 9.20 7.91 3.00
C ILE A 79 9.16 7.69 4.52
N ALA A 80 8.12 8.17 5.20
CA ALA A 80 7.98 8.00 6.65
C ALA A 80 7.78 6.54 7.10
N HIS A 81 7.41 5.63 6.19
CA HIS A 81 7.19 4.21 6.48
C HIS A 81 8.24 3.28 5.88
N VAL A 82 9.04 3.73 4.91
CA VAL A 82 10.17 2.96 4.37
C VAL A 82 11.09 2.52 5.51
N GLY A 83 11.47 1.23 5.51
CA GLY A 83 12.37 0.63 6.51
C GLY A 83 11.76 0.36 7.90
N LYS A 84 10.51 0.78 8.19
CA LYS A 84 9.87 0.48 9.48
C LYS A 84 9.44 -0.99 9.55
N LYS A 85 10.07 -1.76 10.44
CA LYS A 85 9.72 -3.15 10.72
C LYS A 85 8.79 -3.25 11.94
N PHE A 86 7.80 -4.14 11.88
CA PHE A 86 6.96 -4.46 13.03
C PHE A 86 7.75 -5.28 14.08
N SER A 87 7.46 -5.04 15.36
CA SER A 87 7.99 -5.87 16.44
C SER A 87 7.49 -7.31 16.30
N LYS A 88 8.24 -8.27 16.85
CA LYS A 88 7.87 -9.69 16.84
C LYS A 88 6.46 -9.91 17.43
N GLU A 89 6.17 -9.30 18.58
CA GLU A 89 4.87 -9.33 19.23
C GLU A 89 3.75 -8.79 18.31
N SER A 90 4.00 -7.69 17.59
CA SER A 90 3.03 -7.13 16.66
C SER A 90 2.75 -8.08 15.48
N ARG A 91 3.80 -8.73 14.96
CA ARG A 91 3.68 -9.73 13.88
C ARG A 91 2.87 -10.94 14.34
N GLU A 92 3.09 -11.40 15.57
CA GLU A 92 2.34 -12.50 16.18
C GLU A 92 0.86 -12.15 16.33
N LYS A 93 0.52 -10.97 16.88
CA LYS A 93 -0.88 -10.52 16.98
C LYS A 93 -1.57 -10.44 15.63
N MET A 94 -0.89 -9.89 14.61
CA MET A 94 -1.42 -9.85 13.25
C MET A 94 -1.60 -11.24 12.63
N SER A 95 -0.68 -12.17 12.92
CA SER A 95 -0.76 -13.55 12.43
C SER A 95 -1.95 -14.26 13.05
N VAL A 96 -2.08 -14.23 14.38
CA VAL A 96 -3.20 -14.84 15.11
C VAL A 96 -4.54 -14.32 14.62
N ALA A 97 -4.67 -13.00 14.42
CA ALA A 97 -5.90 -12.40 13.91
C ALA A 97 -6.29 -12.89 12.50
N LYS A 98 -5.31 -13.29 11.68
CA LYS A 98 -5.54 -13.78 10.31
C LYS A 98 -5.68 -15.31 10.23
N THR A 99 -5.23 -16.03 11.25
CA THR A 99 -5.33 -17.49 11.29
C THR A 99 -6.80 -17.92 11.23
N GLY A 100 -7.11 -18.84 10.32
CA GLY A 100 -8.48 -19.37 10.14
C GLY A 100 -9.43 -18.48 9.33
N MET A 101 -9.02 -17.27 8.94
CA MET A 101 -9.83 -16.43 8.06
C MET A 101 -9.87 -17.02 6.65
N LYS A 102 -11.04 -17.51 6.22
CA LYS A 102 -11.26 -18.00 4.86
C LYS A 102 -11.49 -16.83 3.91
N GLN A 103 -10.90 -16.92 2.71
CA GLN A 103 -11.20 -15.96 1.65
C GLN A 103 -12.66 -16.10 1.19
N SER A 104 -13.30 -14.98 0.86
CA SER A 104 -14.64 -14.98 0.27
C SER A 104 -14.64 -15.65 -1.11
N GLU A 105 -15.78 -16.21 -1.51
CA GLU A 105 -15.93 -16.84 -2.83
C GLU A 105 -15.68 -15.86 -3.98
N GLU A 106 -16.08 -14.59 -3.81
CA GLU A 106 -15.78 -13.53 -4.78
C GLU A 106 -14.27 -13.33 -4.95
N SER A 107 -13.51 -13.31 -3.85
CA SER A 107 -12.05 -13.16 -3.90
C SER A 107 -11.38 -14.35 -4.58
N LYS A 108 -11.84 -15.58 -4.30
CA LYS A 108 -11.37 -16.78 -4.99
C LYS A 108 -11.69 -16.74 -6.48
N ARG A 109 -12.89 -16.29 -6.86
CA ARG A 109 -13.30 -16.15 -8.26
C ARG A 109 -12.39 -15.19 -9.02
N LYS A 110 -12.14 -13.99 -8.48
CA LYS A 110 -11.23 -13.00 -9.09
C LYS A 110 -9.82 -13.56 -9.31
N LYS A 111 -9.29 -14.35 -8.36
CA LYS A 111 -8.01 -15.03 -8.52
C LYS A 111 -8.01 -16.04 -9.68
N ARG A 112 -9.09 -16.82 -9.82
CA ARG A 112 -9.24 -17.77 -10.94
C ARG A 112 -9.32 -17.04 -12.28
N GLU A 113 -10.15 -15.99 -12.37
CA GLU A 113 -10.29 -15.16 -13.58
C GLU A 113 -8.93 -14.56 -14.00
N ALA A 114 -8.16 -14.04 -13.04
CA ALA A 114 -6.82 -13.51 -13.31
C ALA A 114 -5.85 -14.58 -13.82
N ALA A 115 -5.91 -15.80 -13.27
CA ALA A 115 -5.07 -16.92 -13.71
C ALA A 115 -5.43 -17.38 -15.14
N ILE A 116 -6.73 -17.47 -15.46
CA ILE A 116 -7.19 -17.80 -16.82
C ILE A 116 -6.71 -16.74 -17.82
N LYS A 117 -6.89 -15.46 -17.48
CA LYS A 117 -6.43 -14.35 -18.32
C LYS A 117 -4.93 -14.41 -18.58
N TYR A 118 -4.12 -14.74 -17.57
CA TYR A 118 -2.68 -14.92 -17.73
C TYR A 118 -2.36 -16.03 -18.74
N ILE A 119 -3.02 -17.18 -18.62
CA ILE A 119 -2.83 -18.32 -19.53
C ILE A 119 -3.23 -17.95 -20.97
N GLU A 120 -4.36 -17.27 -21.16
CA GLU A 120 -4.85 -16.83 -22.47
C GLU A 120 -3.87 -15.88 -23.16
N VAL A 121 -3.30 -14.93 -22.42
CA VAL A 121 -2.30 -13.99 -22.95
C VAL A 121 -1.05 -14.72 -23.43
N GLN A 122 -0.53 -15.68 -22.64
CA GLN A 122 0.63 -16.47 -23.06
C GLN A 122 0.34 -17.27 -24.34
N LYS A 123 -0.82 -17.93 -24.40
CA LYS A 123 -1.25 -18.70 -25.59
C LYS A 123 -1.41 -17.84 -26.83
N LEU A 124 -2.02 -16.66 -26.70
CA LEU A 124 -2.24 -15.73 -27.82
C LEU A 124 -0.92 -15.26 -28.43
N ASN A 125 0.08 -15.01 -27.59
CA ASN A 125 1.40 -14.58 -28.03
C ASN A 125 2.30 -15.73 -28.51
N GLY A 126 1.79 -16.98 -28.51
CA GLY A 126 2.59 -18.17 -28.83
C GLY A 126 3.74 -18.42 -27.86
N LEU A 127 3.70 -17.80 -26.67
CA LEU A 127 4.76 -17.90 -25.68
C LEU A 127 4.58 -19.15 -24.81
N PRO A 128 5.66 -19.79 -24.37
CA PRO A 128 5.57 -20.86 -23.38
C PRO A 128 4.94 -20.34 -22.08
N MET A 129 4.36 -21.25 -21.29
CA MET A 129 3.92 -20.92 -19.94
C MET A 129 5.14 -20.57 -19.10
N GLN A 130 5.25 -19.30 -18.72
CA GLN A 130 6.36 -18.79 -17.93
C GLN A 130 5.92 -18.57 -16.48
N PRO A 131 6.85 -18.51 -15.52
CA PRO A 131 6.57 -18.02 -14.18
C PRO A 131 6.32 -16.51 -14.19
N MET A 132 5.57 -16.03 -13.20
CA MET A 132 5.36 -14.59 -13.01
C MET A 132 6.61 -13.99 -12.35
N PHE A 133 7.11 -12.88 -12.91
CA PHE A 133 8.28 -12.17 -12.40
C PHE A 133 8.10 -11.70 -10.96
N GLY A 134 9.21 -11.66 -10.21
CA GLY A 134 9.29 -10.95 -8.94
C GLY A 134 8.96 -9.46 -9.10
N ARG A 135 8.52 -8.80 -8.02
CA ARG A 135 8.01 -7.42 -8.11
C ARG A 135 9.07 -6.42 -8.61
N ASN A 136 10.33 -6.62 -8.23
CA ASN A 136 11.45 -5.75 -8.58
C ASN A 136 12.41 -6.40 -9.57
N GLU A 137 12.19 -7.66 -9.95
CA GLU A 137 13.08 -8.45 -10.80
C GLU A 137 13.38 -7.73 -12.13
N THR A 138 12.35 -7.28 -12.84
CA THR A 138 12.51 -6.54 -14.09
C THR A 138 13.34 -5.27 -13.90
N HIS A 139 13.04 -4.47 -12.86
CA HIS A 139 13.75 -3.22 -12.63
C HIS A 139 15.24 -3.42 -12.32
N ILE A 140 15.56 -4.39 -11.47
CA ILE A 140 16.93 -4.75 -11.12
C ILE A 140 17.69 -5.17 -12.37
N LEU A 141 17.08 -6.04 -13.17
CA LEU A 141 17.76 -6.56 -14.33
C LEU A 141 17.87 -5.54 -15.48
N ASP A 142 16.92 -4.63 -15.64
CA ASP A 142 17.02 -3.49 -16.56
C ASP A 142 18.18 -2.57 -16.14
N GLN A 143 18.38 -2.38 -14.83
CA GLN A 143 19.52 -1.63 -14.30
C GLN A 143 20.85 -2.30 -14.68
N VAL A 144 20.94 -3.63 -14.58
CA VAL A 144 22.13 -4.40 -14.99
C VAL A 144 22.41 -4.25 -16.49
N GLU A 145 21.38 -4.29 -17.34
CA GLU A 145 21.55 -4.06 -18.78
C GLU A 145 22.14 -2.68 -19.08
N VAL A 146 21.69 -1.64 -18.37
CA VAL A 146 22.19 -0.27 -18.52
C VAL A 146 23.61 -0.12 -17.97
N ASP A 147 23.86 -0.62 -16.76
CA ASP A 147 25.14 -0.42 -16.05
C ASP A 147 26.31 -1.16 -16.74
N PHE A 148 26.03 -2.32 -17.34
CA PHE A 148 27.03 -3.14 -18.02
C PHE A 148 26.95 -3.06 -19.55
N GLU A 149 26.00 -2.31 -20.10
CA GLU A 149 25.72 -2.22 -21.55
C GLU A 149 25.54 -3.60 -22.20
N ILE A 150 24.90 -4.54 -21.49
CA ILE A 150 24.66 -5.92 -21.93
C ILE A 150 23.21 -6.15 -22.30
N PHE A 151 22.96 -7.17 -23.13
CA PHE A 151 21.62 -7.66 -23.43
C PHE A 151 21.34 -8.94 -22.65
N ILE A 152 20.33 -8.92 -21.79
CA ILE A 152 19.98 -10.06 -20.95
C ILE A 152 18.69 -10.71 -21.46
N GLU A 153 18.80 -11.97 -21.84
CA GLU A 153 17.65 -12.79 -22.20
C GLU A 153 16.86 -13.18 -20.96
N ARG A 154 15.66 -12.61 -20.83
CA ARG A 154 14.70 -12.96 -19.78
C ARG A 154 14.09 -14.33 -20.06
N GLN A 155 13.82 -15.09 -18.99
CA GLN A 155 13.03 -16.33 -19.05
C GLN A 155 13.60 -17.40 -19.98
N HIS A 156 14.93 -17.46 -20.10
CA HIS A 156 15.62 -18.51 -20.82
C HIS A 156 15.32 -19.87 -20.14
N LEU A 157 14.68 -20.79 -20.85
CA LEU A 157 14.32 -22.10 -20.33
C LEU A 157 15.48 -23.07 -20.52
N ILE A 158 15.97 -23.63 -19.43
CA ILE A 158 17.03 -24.63 -19.45
C ILE A 158 16.77 -25.72 -18.42
N ILE A 159 16.94 -27.00 -18.79
CA ILE A 159 16.78 -28.18 -17.91
C ILE A 159 15.50 -28.14 -17.04
N GLY A 160 14.43 -27.54 -17.56
CA GLY A 160 13.15 -27.37 -16.84
C GLY A 160 13.08 -26.19 -15.86
N TYR A 161 14.14 -25.37 -15.76
CA TYR A 161 14.17 -24.13 -15.00
C TYR A 161 14.08 -22.92 -15.93
N PHE A 162 13.30 -21.92 -15.52
CA PHE A 162 13.37 -20.60 -16.13
C PHE A 162 14.42 -19.77 -15.40
N LEU A 163 15.32 -19.15 -16.15
CA LEU A 163 16.30 -18.19 -15.65
C LEU A 163 15.69 -16.78 -15.62
N ASP A 164 16.02 -15.98 -14.61
CA ASP A 164 15.52 -14.61 -14.48
C ASP A 164 16.19 -13.71 -15.53
N GLY A 165 17.51 -13.84 -15.67
CA GLY A 165 18.28 -13.24 -16.75
C GLY A 165 19.47 -14.08 -17.19
N TYR A 166 19.69 -14.19 -18.50
CA TYR A 166 20.86 -14.84 -19.07
C TYR A 166 21.54 -13.95 -20.12
N ASP A 167 22.78 -13.57 -19.86
CA ASP A 167 23.66 -12.91 -20.81
C ASP A 167 24.44 -13.96 -21.62
N LYS A 168 24.03 -14.14 -22.87
CA LYS A 168 24.65 -15.09 -23.81
C LYS A 168 26.05 -14.68 -24.26
N GLN A 169 26.38 -13.39 -24.26
CA GLN A 169 27.67 -12.91 -24.77
C GLN A 169 28.77 -13.19 -23.77
N ASN A 170 28.51 -12.93 -22.49
CA ASN A 170 29.48 -13.15 -21.42
C ASN A 170 29.31 -14.52 -20.72
N ASN A 171 28.30 -15.30 -21.12
CA ASN A 171 27.90 -16.56 -20.50
C ASN A 171 27.67 -16.42 -18.98
N VAL A 172 26.83 -15.44 -18.61
CA VAL A 172 26.52 -15.11 -17.20
C VAL A 172 25.02 -15.23 -16.96
N VAL A 173 24.64 -15.98 -15.93
CA VAL A 173 23.26 -16.09 -15.45
C VAL A 173 23.07 -15.19 -14.23
N TYR A 174 22.02 -14.37 -14.25
CA TYR A 174 21.59 -13.51 -13.16
C TYR A 174 20.29 -14.06 -12.55
N GLU A 175 20.31 -14.34 -11.25
CA GLU A 175 19.14 -14.76 -10.45
C GLU A 175 18.83 -13.67 -9.40
N VAL A 176 17.57 -13.24 -9.32
CA VAL A 176 17.14 -12.20 -8.38
C VAL A 176 16.47 -12.85 -7.18
N ASP A 177 17.19 -12.91 -6.06
CA ASP A 177 16.70 -13.49 -4.81
C ASP A 177 15.85 -12.46 -4.04
N GLU A 178 14.54 -12.70 -3.96
CA GLU A 178 13.65 -12.01 -3.01
C GLU A 178 13.96 -12.46 -1.56
N GLU A 179 13.56 -11.66 -0.54
CA GLU A 179 13.81 -11.94 0.88
C GLU A 179 13.21 -13.31 1.32
N ALA A 180 14.01 -14.37 1.15
CA ALA A 180 13.65 -15.72 1.53
C ALA A 180 13.74 -15.84 3.06
N HIS A 181 12.60 -16.06 3.72
CA HIS A 181 12.58 -16.55 5.10
C HIS A 181 13.45 -17.82 5.12
N SER A 182 14.52 -17.82 5.93
CA SER A 182 15.59 -18.85 5.95
C SER A 182 15.05 -20.25 6.25
N ASN A 183 14.43 -20.88 5.26
CA ASN A 183 14.03 -22.28 5.28
C ASN A 183 15.22 -23.10 4.76
N PRO A 184 15.81 -23.98 5.59
CA PRO A 184 16.96 -24.80 5.20
C PRO A 184 16.72 -25.67 3.95
N ASP A 185 15.49 -26.16 3.77
CA ASP A 185 15.18 -27.07 2.65
C ASP A 185 15.11 -26.33 1.32
N LYS A 186 14.64 -25.08 1.32
CA LYS A 186 14.68 -24.22 0.13
C LYS A 186 16.12 -23.95 -0.30
N LYS A 187 16.99 -23.61 0.66
CA LYS A 187 18.42 -23.36 0.39
C LYS A 187 19.13 -24.56 -0.27
N LYS A 188 18.78 -25.80 0.14
CA LYS A 188 19.33 -27.00 -0.48
C LYS A 188 18.89 -27.16 -1.93
N ASN A 189 17.61 -26.93 -2.21
CA ASN A 189 17.08 -26.98 -3.57
C ASN A 189 17.67 -25.87 -4.46
N ASP A 190 17.85 -24.67 -3.93
CA ASP A 190 18.44 -23.54 -4.66
C ASP A 190 19.91 -23.81 -5.03
N MET A 191 20.67 -24.45 -4.14
CA MET A 191 22.04 -24.88 -4.42
C MET A 191 22.09 -25.97 -5.50
N LEU A 192 21.17 -26.93 -5.45
CA LEU A 192 21.07 -27.97 -6.47
C LEU A 192 20.69 -27.38 -7.84
N ARG A 193 19.74 -26.43 -7.86
CA ARG A 193 19.35 -25.70 -9.06
C ARG A 193 20.54 -24.96 -9.66
N GLN A 194 21.26 -24.17 -8.86
CA GLN A 194 22.46 -23.46 -9.31
C GLN A 194 23.51 -24.42 -9.90
N LYS A 195 23.81 -25.52 -9.20
CA LYS A 195 24.78 -26.52 -9.68
C LYS A 195 24.37 -27.13 -11.02
N ASN A 196 23.09 -27.47 -11.17
CA ASN A 196 22.59 -28.05 -12.41
C ASN A 196 22.68 -27.07 -13.59
N ILE A 197 22.33 -25.79 -13.36
CA ILE A 197 22.42 -24.75 -14.40
C ILE A 197 23.87 -24.51 -14.81
N MET A 198 24.77 -24.37 -13.83
CA MET A 198 26.21 -24.17 -14.09
C MET A 198 26.82 -25.35 -14.84
N ASN A 199 26.44 -26.58 -14.51
CA ASN A 199 26.95 -27.77 -15.20
C ASN A 199 26.45 -27.87 -16.65
N GLU A 200 25.24 -27.42 -16.95
CA GLU A 200 24.66 -27.51 -18.30
C GLU A 200 25.18 -26.40 -19.22
N LEU A 201 25.31 -25.16 -18.72
CA LEU A 201 25.74 -24.00 -19.52
C LEU A 201 27.24 -23.70 -19.46
N ASP A 202 27.95 -24.32 -18.50
CA ASP A 202 29.33 -23.95 -18.15
C ASP A 202 29.48 -22.43 -17.91
N CYS A 203 28.48 -21.85 -17.23
CA CYS A 203 28.30 -20.40 -17.10
C CYS A 203 28.75 -19.86 -15.74
N GLN A 204 29.03 -18.56 -15.69
CA GLN A 204 29.11 -17.84 -14.42
C GLN A 204 27.71 -17.59 -13.86
N PHE A 205 27.55 -17.68 -12.54
CA PHE A 205 26.26 -17.54 -11.88
C PHE A 205 26.29 -16.44 -10.82
N VAL A 206 25.48 -15.41 -11.00
CA VAL A 206 25.42 -14.21 -10.15
C VAL A 206 24.05 -14.13 -9.49
N ARG A 207 24.03 -13.93 -8.17
CA ARG A 207 22.81 -13.70 -7.38
C ARG A 207 22.70 -12.26 -6.93
N ILE A 208 21.62 -11.60 -7.29
CA ILE A 208 21.31 -10.23 -6.90
C ILE A 208 20.22 -10.28 -5.83
N LYS A 209 20.45 -9.65 -4.68
CA LYS A 209 19.48 -9.66 -3.59
C LYS A 209 18.60 -8.43 -3.65
N ASP A 210 17.29 -8.65 -3.69
CA ASP A 210 16.27 -7.59 -3.65
C ASP A 210 16.05 -7.17 -2.18
N TYR A 211 16.64 -6.04 -1.77
CA TYR A 211 16.59 -5.50 -0.39
C TYR A 211 15.85 -4.16 -0.30
#